data_AF-K2FNK7-F1
#
_entry.id   AF-K2FNK7-F1
#
_cell.length_a   1.000
_cell.length_b   1.000
_cell.length_c   1.000
_cell.angle_alpha   90.00
_cell.angle_beta   90.00
_cell.angle_gamma   90.00
#
_symmetry.space_group_name_H-M   'P 1'
#
loop_
_entity.id
_entity.type
_entity.pdbx_description
1 polymer ?
#
loop_
_entity_poly.entity_id
_entity_poly.type
_entity_poly.pdbx_seq_one_letter_code
_entity_poly.pdbx_strand_id
1 'polypeptide(L)' 'MPRLTKKQIERQDFVDNQIFELMQKLLPASRTIEWDIEAIGEIRDAIQAQVIGKKGVINEAQFYPYLKI' A
#
# COMPACT_ATOMS: atom_id res chain seq x y z
N MET A 1 13.83 -2.45 20.87
CA MET A 1 12.53 -2.30 20.20
C MET A 1 12.65 -2.86 18.80
N PRO A 2 11.74 -3.74 18.36
CA PRO A 2 11.75 -4.24 16.98
C PRO A 2 11.55 -3.06 16.00
N ARG A 3 12.25 -3.08 14.88
CA ARG A 3 12.19 -2.08 13.81
C ARG A 3 12.21 -2.77 12.46
N LEU A 4 11.51 -2.20 11.48
CA LEU A 4 11.58 -2.69 10.11
C LEU A 4 12.99 -2.46 9.55
N THR A 5 13.43 -3.39 8.72
CA THR A 5 14.66 -3.24 7.94
C THR A 5 14.47 -2.19 6.84
N LYS A 6 15.56 -1.62 6.35
CA LYS A 6 15.54 -0.66 5.22
C LYS A 6 14.75 -1.20 4.02
N LYS A 7 14.96 -2.47 3.67
CA LYS A 7 14.24 -3.14 2.57
C LYS A 7 12.74 -3.25 2.81
N GLN A 8 12.33 -3.44 4.07
CA GLN A 8 10.91 -3.50 4.43
C GLN A 8 10.25 -2.12 4.34
N ILE A 9 10.95 -1.07 4.77
CA ILE A 9 10.50 0.32 4.62
C ILE A 9 10.38 0.67 3.13
N GLU A 10 11.41 0.39 2.32
CA GLU A 10 11.37 0.59 0.87
C GLU A 10 10.20 -0.14 0.20
N ARG A 11 9.83 -1.32 0.73
CA ARG A 11 8.66 -2.06 0.26
C ARG A 11 7.34 -1.39 0.64
N GLN A 12 7.21 -0.88 1.86
CA GLN A 12 6.04 -0.10 2.27
C GLN A 12 5.89 1.15 1.40
N ASP A 13 6.97 1.92 1.25
CA ASP A 13 7.02 3.12 0.41
C ASP A 13 6.62 2.81 -1.03
N PHE A 14 7.11 1.69 -1.59
CA PHE A 14 6.71 1.26 -2.93
C PHE A 14 5.20 1.05 -3.04
N VAL A 15 4.59 0.32 -2.09
CA VAL A 15 3.15 0.03 -2.14
C VAL A 15 2.33 1.31 -2.01
N ASP A 16 2.66 2.15 -1.04
CA ASP A 16 1.92 3.40 -0.79
C ASP A 16 2.04 4.35 -2.00
N ASN A 17 3.21 4.44 -2.63
CA ASN A 17 3.41 5.22 -3.86
C ASN A 17 2.61 4.66 -5.05
N GLN A 18 2.58 3.34 -5.25
CA GLN A 18 1.81 2.75 -6.35
C GLN A 18 0.30 2.94 -6.18
N ILE A 19 -0.18 2.95 -4.94
CA ILE A 19 -1.59 3.25 -4.64
C ILE A 19 -1.88 4.72 -4.93
N PHE A 20 -1.02 5.63 -4.48
CA PHE A 20 -1.17 7.05 -4.78
C PHE A 20 -1.16 7.32 -6.29
N GLU A 21 -0.23 6.72 -7.03
CA GLU A 21 -0.20 6.81 -8.49
C GLU A 21 -1.46 6.25 -9.15
N LEU A 22 -2.00 5.14 -8.66
CA LEU A 22 -3.26 4.58 -9.15
C LEU A 22 -4.41 5.58 -8.95
N MET A 23 -4.51 6.17 -7.75
CA MET A 23 -5.54 7.17 -7.46
C MET A 23 -5.44 8.35 -8.43
N GLN A 24 -4.23 8.88 -8.67
CA GLN A 24 -4.01 9.97 -9.63
C GLN A 24 -4.45 9.58 -11.05
N LYS A 25 -4.12 8.37 -11.49
CA LYS A 25 -4.45 7.87 -12.85
C LYS A 25 -5.94 7.64 -13.07
N LEU A 26 -6.73 7.44 -12.00
CA LEU A 26 -8.18 7.26 -12.08
C LEU A 26 -8.94 8.59 -12.15
N LEU A 27 -8.28 9.71 -11.86
CA LEU A 27 -8.89 11.04 -11.95
C LEU A 27 -8.85 11.58 -13.38
N PRO A 28 -9.79 12.47 -13.75
CA PRO A 28 -9.67 13.26 -14.96
C PRO A 28 -8.34 14.04 -14.96
N ALA A 29 -7.71 14.20 -16.12
CA ALA A 29 -6.41 14.87 -16.26
C ALA A 29 -6.37 16.33 -15.75
N SER A 30 -7.53 16.96 -15.54
CA SER A 30 -7.66 18.30 -14.97
C SER A 30 -7.65 18.33 -13.44
N ARG A 31 -7.55 17.18 -12.77
CA ARG A 31 -7.55 17.08 -11.31
C ARG A 31 -6.37 16.27 -10.80
N THR A 32 -5.90 16.66 -9.63
CA THR A 32 -4.89 15.96 -8.85
C THR A 32 -5.35 15.88 -7.41
N ILE A 33 -4.91 14.86 -6.70
CA ILE A 33 -5.05 14.77 -5.24
C ILE A 33 -3.69 14.93 -4.57
N GLU A 34 -3.69 15.43 -3.35
CA GLU A 34 -2.49 15.49 -2.51
C GLU A 34 -2.25 14.14 -1.83
N TRP A 35 -1.02 13.94 -1.34
CA TRP A 35 -0.67 12.74 -0.59
C TRP A 35 -1.45 12.70 0.74
N ASP A 36 -2.28 11.69 0.89
CA ASP A 36 -3.04 11.40 2.10
C ASP A 36 -2.80 9.95 2.52
N ILE A 37 -2.02 9.77 3.60
CA ILE A 37 -1.62 8.44 4.06
C ILE A 37 -2.80 7.62 4.62
N GLU A 38 -3.84 8.28 5.14
CA GLU A 38 -5.03 7.60 5.64
C GLU A 38 -5.83 7.04 4.45
N ALA A 39 -6.09 7.87 3.44
CA ALA A 39 -6.77 7.42 2.21
C ALA A 39 -5.99 6.33 1.46
N ILE A 40 -4.66 6.48 1.37
CA ILE A 40 -3.78 5.44 0.79
C ILE A 40 -3.88 4.15 1.61
N GLY A 41 -3.90 4.25 2.94
CA GLY A 41 -4.05 3.12 3.85
C GLY A 41 -5.37 2.37 3.66
N GLU A 42 -6.48 3.07 3.54
CA GLU A 42 -7.80 2.45 3.30
C GLU A 42 -7.82 1.67 1.98
N ILE A 43 -7.25 2.24 0.91
CA ILE A 43 -7.16 1.57 -0.40
C ILE A 43 -6.20 0.38 -0.33
N ARG A 44 -5.07 0.51 0.37
CA ARG A 44 -4.13 -0.58 0.59
C ARG A 44 -4.83 -1.77 1.24
N ASP A 45 -5.63 -1.54 2.29
CA ASP A 45 -6.35 -2.58 3.00
C ASP A 45 -7.41 -3.25 2.10
N ALA A 46 -8.11 -2.46 1.29
CA ALA A 46 -9.04 -2.98 0.28
C ALA A 46 -8.34 -3.87 -0.76
N ILE A 47 -7.18 -3.45 -1.28
CA ILE A 47 -6.36 -4.24 -2.21
C ILE A 47 -5.89 -5.52 -1.52
N GLN A 48 -5.35 -5.41 -0.29
CA GLN A 48 -4.87 -6.54 0.50
C GLN A 48 -5.96 -7.61 0.65
N ALA A 49 -7.19 -7.21 0.98
CA ALA A 49 -8.32 -8.13 1.11
C ALA A 49 -8.62 -8.88 -0.21
N GLN A 50 -8.43 -8.25 -1.38
CA GLN A 50 -8.62 -8.94 -2.67
C GLN A 50 -7.44 -9.86 -3.01
N VAL A 51 -6.20 -9.37 -2.91
CA VAL A 51 -5.02 -10.10 -3.42
C VAL A 51 -4.56 -11.21 -2.49
N ILE A 52 -4.69 -11.00 -1.19
CA ILE A 52 -4.35 -11.99 -0.15
C ILE A 52 -5.59 -12.78 0.21
N GLY A 53 -6.64 -12.09 0.65
CA GLY A 53 -7.84 -12.73 1.21
C GLY A 53 -8.60 -13.60 0.21
N LYS A 54 -8.74 -13.15 -1.05
CA LYS A 54 -9.49 -13.91 -2.07
C LYS A 54 -8.61 -14.73 -3.00
N LYS A 55 -7.46 -14.20 -3.41
CA LYS A 55 -6.61 -14.83 -4.43
C LYS A 55 -5.43 -15.61 -3.85
N GLY A 56 -5.00 -15.32 -2.62
CA GLY A 56 -3.89 -16.02 -1.96
C GLY A 56 -2.55 -15.97 -2.70
N VAL A 57 -2.33 -14.97 -3.56
CA VAL A 57 -1.16 -14.92 -4.48
C VAL A 57 0.12 -14.50 -3.75
N ILE A 58 -0.03 -13.80 -2.62
CA ILE A 58 1.05 -13.23 -1.83
C ILE A 58 0.61 -13.19 -0.36
N ASN A 59 1.55 -13.30 0.59
CA ASN A 59 1.23 -13.14 2.01
C ASN A 59 1.33 -11.67 2.47
N GLU A 60 0.80 -11.38 3.65
CA GLU A 60 0.70 -10.00 4.16
C GLU A 60 2.07 -9.33 4.29
N ALA A 61 3.06 -10.04 4.86
CA ALA A 61 4.38 -9.49 5.07
C ALA A 61 5.16 -9.25 3.74
N GLN A 62 4.83 -9.99 2.68
CA GLN A 62 5.36 -9.78 1.34
C GLN A 62 4.64 -8.64 0.60
N PHE A 63 3.35 -8.45 0.87
CA PHE A 63 2.58 -7.34 0.34
C PHE A 63 3.01 -6.04 1.01
N TYR A 64 2.76 -5.91 2.32
CA TYR A 64 3.08 -4.76 3.14
C TYR A 64 3.72 -5.23 4.46
N PRO A 65 5.06 -5.18 4.59
CA PRO A 65 5.74 -5.63 5.80
C PRO A 65 5.24 -4.90 7.04
N TYR A 66 5.14 -5.60 8.17
CA TYR A 66 4.77 -5.02 9.45
C TYR A 66 5.55 -5.67 10.60
N LEU A 67 5.63 -4.98 11.72
CA LEU A 67 6.13 -5.57 12.96
C LEU A 67 4.97 -6.33 13.60
N LYS A 68 5.11 -7.65 13.76
CA LYS A 68 4.25 -8.38 14.69
C LYS A 68 4.59 -7.89 16.10
N ILE A 69 3.67 -7.16 16.71
CA ILE A 69 3.72 -6.78 18.12
C ILE A 69 3.08 -7.90 18.92
#